data_AF-A0A395CZY5-F1
#
_entry.id   AF-A0A395CZY5-F1
#
_cell.length_a   1.000
_cell.length_b   1.000
_cell.length_c   1.000
_cell.angle_alpha   90.00
_cell.angle_beta   90.00
_cell.angle_gamma   90.00
#
_symmetry.space_group_name_H-M   'P 1'
#
loop_
_entity.id
_entity.type
_entity.pdbx_description
1 polymer ?
#
loop_
_entity_poly.entity_id
_entity_poly.type
_entity_poly.pdbx_seq_one_letter_code
_entity_poly.pdbx_strand_id
1 'polypeptide(L)' 'MPLSAEAIQPGKCYATAGKDRYKVLHINRGIVTFVIWTGNQKPGPLRNNTGVKAFAEAVTKEIACPAEG' A
#
# COMPACT_ATOMS: atom_id res chain seq x y z
N MET A 1 -6.98 -12.74 5.56
CA MET A 1 -5.60 -13.27 5.54
C MET A 1 -4.68 -12.08 5.25
N PRO A 2 -3.66 -11.83 6.07
CA PRO A 2 -2.63 -10.85 5.73
C PRO A 2 -1.95 -11.28 4.42
N LEU A 3 -1.61 -10.34 3.56
CA LEU A 3 -0.87 -10.65 2.34
C LEU A 3 0.53 -11.15 2.71
N SER A 4 1.09 -12.07 1.91
CA SER A 4 2.51 -12.39 2.03
C SER A 4 3.33 -11.17 1.61
N ALA A 5 4.42 -10.89 2.32
CA ALA A 5 5.35 -9.80 1.98
C ALA A 5 5.86 -9.87 0.53
N GLU A 6 5.94 -11.08 -0.04
CA GLU A 6 6.34 -11.35 -1.43
C GLU A 6 5.27 -10.96 -2.46
N ALA A 7 4.00 -10.94 -2.04
CA ALA A 7 2.89 -10.47 -2.88
C ALA A 7 2.86 -8.94 -3.00
N ILE A 8 3.73 -8.24 -2.26
CA ILE A 8 3.77 -6.79 -2.22
C ILE A 8 4.74 -6.28 -3.27
N GLN A 9 4.18 -5.61 -4.27
CA GLN A 9 4.90 -5.17 -5.45
C GLN A 9 4.88 -3.65 -5.55
N PRO A 10 5.99 -3.03 -5.99
CA PRO A 10 6.01 -1.61 -6.28
C PRO A 10 5.07 -1.27 -7.44
N GLY A 11 4.39 -0.13 -7.34
CA GLY A 11 3.39 0.31 -8.31
C GLY A 11 1.98 -0.24 -8.06
N LYS A 12 1.81 -1.17 -7.13
CA LYS A 12 0.51 -1.75 -6.79
C LYS A 12 -0.17 -1.05 -5.62
N CYS A 13 -1.50 -1.16 -5.59
CA CYS A 13 -2.34 -0.63 -4.53
C CYS A 13 -2.98 -1.75 -3.72
N TYR A 14 -3.17 -1.47 -2.44
CA TYR A 14 -3.65 -2.41 -1.46
C TYR A 14 -4.70 -1.73 -0.58
N ALA A 15 -5.75 -2.47 -0.23
CA ALA A 15 -6.71 -2.04 0.76
C ALA A 15 -6.37 -2.66 2.11
N THR A 16 -6.57 -1.90 3.17
CA THR A 16 -6.56 -2.41 4.54
C THR A 16 -7.93 -2.96 4.93
N ALA A 17 -8.04 -3.54 6.13
CA ALA A 17 -9.32 -3.89 6.73
C ALA A 17 -10.22 -2.67 7.00
N GLY A 18 -9.64 -1.46 7.03
CA GLY A 18 -10.36 -0.20 7.25
C GLY A 18 -10.82 0.48 5.97
N LYS A 19 -10.98 1.81 6.05
CA LYS A 19 -11.26 2.67 4.88
C LYS A 19 -9.99 3.14 4.17
N ASP A 20 -8.84 2.82 4.75
CA ASP A 20 -7.53 3.23 4.27
C ASP A 20 -7.02 2.30 3.19
N ARG A 21 -6.39 2.93 2.21
CA ARG A 21 -5.81 2.33 1.03
C ARG A 21 -4.38 2.80 0.92
N TYR A 22 -3.52 1.90 0.49
CA TYR A 22 -2.10 2.11 0.38
C TYR A 22 -1.62 1.86 -1.04
N LYS A 23 -0.69 2.67 -1.54
CA LYS A 23 -0.08 2.52 -2.87
C LYS A 23 1.39 2.44 -2.65
N VAL A 24 1.96 1.30 -3.01
CA VAL A 24 3.39 1.11 -2.93
C VAL A 24 4.02 1.89 -4.06
N LEU A 25 4.88 2.84 -3.71
CA LEU A 25 5.69 3.59 -4.67
C LEU A 25 6.95 2.79 -5.01
N HIS A 26 7.63 2.29 -3.99
CA HIS A 26 8.93 1.66 -4.14
C HIS A 26 9.23 0.77 -2.93
N ILE A 27 10.06 -0.26 -3.14
CA ILE A 27 10.51 -1.16 -2.08
C ILE A 27 12.05 -1.19 -2.10
N ASN A 28 12.71 -0.83 -0.99
CA ASN A 28 14.16 -0.89 -0.84
C ASN A 28 14.57 -1.83 0.30
N ARG A 29 15.33 -2.89 0.01
CA ARG A 29 15.92 -3.77 1.04
C ARG A 29 14.93 -4.17 2.17
N GLY A 30 13.67 -4.46 1.82
CA GLY A 30 12.63 -4.83 2.77
C GLY A 30 11.86 -3.68 3.43
N ILE A 31 12.10 -2.43 3.04
CA ILE A 31 11.33 -1.25 3.43
C ILE A 31 10.45 -0.84 2.25
N VAL A 32 9.15 -0.78 2.48
CA VAL A 32 8.12 -0.36 1.53
C VAL A 32 7.83 1.12 1.75
N THR A 33 8.04 1.92 0.71
CA THR A 33 7.53 3.28 0.63
C THR A 33 6.16 3.25 0.00
N PHE A 34 5.15 3.73 0.73
CA PHE A 34 3.78 3.78 0.28
C PHE A 34 3.12 5.12 0.61
N VAL A 35 2.09 5.47 -0.14
CA VAL A 35 1.20 6.60 0.18
C VAL A 35 -0.12 6.06 0.67
N ILE A 36 -0.76 6.82 1.56
CA ILE A 36 -2.02 6.46 2.19
C ILE A 36 -3.12 7.40 1.66
N TRP A 37 -4.29 6.85 1.40
CA TRP A 37 -5.51 7.63 1.21
C TRP A 37 -6.71 6.89 1.78
N THR A 38 -7.74 7.66 2.09
CA THR A 38 -8.98 7.11 2.63
C THR A 38 -10.08 7.28 1.58
N GLY A 39 -10.81 6.20 1.27
CA GLY A 39 -11.90 6.22 0.28
C GLY A 39 -11.41 6.40 -1.17
N ASN A 40 -12.16 7.17 -1.98
CA ASN A 40 -11.90 7.33 -3.43
C ASN A 40 -11.09 8.59 -3.77
N GLN A 41 -10.45 9.20 -2.78
CA GLN A 41 -9.60 10.37 -2.98
C GLN A 41 -8.24 9.96 -3.55
N LYS A 42 -7.55 10.90 -4.21
CA LYS A 42 -6.19 10.70 -4.69
C LYS A 42 -5.25 10.39 -3.51
N PRO A 43 -4.21 9.56 -3.72
CA PRO A 43 -3.14 9.36 -2.75
C PRO A 43 -2.63 10.72 -2.27
N GLY A 44 -2.60 10.92 -0.95
CA GLY A 44 -2.08 12.15 -0.38
C GLY A 44 -0.58 12.31 -0.69
N PRO A 45 -0.01 13.52 -0.55
CA PRO A 45 1.42 13.75 -0.73
C PRO A 45 2.26 13.09 0.37
N LEU A 46 1.64 12.62 1.45
CA LEU A 46 2.32 11.95 2.55
C LEU A 46 2.80 10.56 2.15
N ARG A 47 4.13 10.42 2.07
CA ARG A 47 4.81 9.14 1.88
C ARG A 47 5.20 8.57 3.24
N ASN A 48 4.76 7.36 3.51
CA ASN A 48 5.19 6.57 4.66
C ASN A 48 6.16 5.48 4.23
N ASN A 49 7.13 5.19 5.10
CA ASN A 49 8.05 4.09 4.94
C ASN A 49 7.79 3.10 6.09
N THR A 50 7.56 1.83 5.75
CA THR A 50 7.42 0.78 6.75
C THR A 50 8.08 -0.51 6.29
N GLY A 51 8.36 -1.43 7.19
CA GLY A 51 8.88 -2.75 6.82
C GLY A 51 7.86 -3.53 5.99
N VAL A 52 8.31 -4.27 4.98
CA VAL A 52 7.43 -5.06 4.09
C VAL A 52 6.55 -6.04 4.87
N LYS A 53 7.05 -6.59 5.97
CA LYS A 53 6.27 -7.47 6.86
C LYS A 53 5.10 -6.73 7.52
N ALA A 54 5.38 -5.60 8.18
CA ALA A 54 4.36 -4.78 8.82
C ALA A 54 3.36 -4.22 7.80
N PHE A 55 3.83 -3.86 6.60
CA PHE A 55 2.94 -3.45 5.52
C PHE A 55 2.00 -4.59 5.10
N ALA A 56 2.52 -5.80 4.92
CA ALA A 56 1.77 -6.96 4.51
C ALA A 56 0.75 -7.44 5.55
N GLU A 57 1.05 -7.25 6.84
CA GLU A 57 0.10 -7.46 7.93
C GLU A 57 -1.03 -6.42 7.96
N ALA A 58 -0.75 -5.18 7.56
CA ALA A 58 -1.74 -4.11 7.54
C ALA A 58 -2.70 -4.19 6.35
N VAL A 59 -2.25 -4.74 5.21
CA VAL A 59 -3.06 -4.89 4.00
C VAL A 59 -3.78 -6.23 3.94
N THR A 60 -5.03 -6.20 3.49
CA THR A 60 -5.87 -7.40 3.38
C THR A 60 -6.06 -7.87 1.94
N LYS A 61 -6.06 -6.96 0.96
CA LYS A 61 -6.22 -7.31 -0.45
C LYS A 61 -5.53 -6.32 -1.37
N GLU A 62 -5.09 -6.80 -2.51
CA GLU A 62 -4.71 -5.96 -3.65
C GLU A 62 -5.96 -5.29 -4.24
N ILE A 63 -5.86 -4.02 -4.59
CA ILE A 63 -6.92 -3.25 -5.26
C ILE A 63 -6.36 -2.54 -6.48
N ALA A 64 -7.25 -2.22 -7.43
CA ALA A 64 -6.89 -1.31 -8.51
C ALA A 64 -6.49 0.05 -7.93
N CYS A 65 -5.35 0.57 -8.39
CA CYS A 65 -4.96 1.93 -8.05
C CYS A 65 -6.00 2.91 -8.60
N PRO A 66 -6.42 3.92 -7.82
CA PRO A 66 -7.20 5.00 -8.39
C PRO A 66 -6.41 5.59 -9.55
N ALA A 67 -7.04 5.67 -10.73
CA ALA A 67 -6.40 6.20 -11.92
C ALA A 67 -5.80 7.57 -11.59
N GLU A 68 -4.48 7.69 -11.75
CA GLU A 68 -3.81 8.98 -11.79
C GLU A 68 -4.26 9.67 -13.08
N GLY A 69 -5.46 10.24 -13.05
CA GLY A 69 -5.92 11.20 -14.04
C GLY A 69 -5.12 12.49 -13.92
#